data_AF-A0A818BN26-F1
#
_entry.id   AF-A0A818BN26-F1
#
_cell.length_a   1.000
_cell.length_b   1.000
_cell.length_c   1.000
_cell.angle_alpha   90.00
_cell.angle_beta   90.00
_cell.angle_gamma   90.00
#
_symmetry.space_group_name_H-M   'P 1'
#
loop_
_entity.id
_entity.type
_entity.pdbx_description
1 polymer ?
#
loop_
_entity_poly.entity_id
_entity_poly.type
_entity_poly.pdbx_seq_one_letter_code
_entity_poly.pdbx_strand_id
1 'polypeptide(L)'
;MSSSYEHILSIIGTRTILNLFCKVLFRFLHFILNGLIIRQIDVNIIGIANVRLQLLYTTILFLSRESFRRTVPKLNDLRSIHHYINLTWFIIPIGLFIISVTLPWTLFIQTNNAEEYPFYYKACSFYALAAFIELLSEPFYLLATVTLNYHINIYIEMFASTVVSD
;
A
#
# COMPACT_ATOMS: atom_id res chain seq x y z
N MET A 1 -2.35 39.25 0.00
CA MET A 1 -2.90 38.20 -0.88
C MET A 1 -1.80 37.48 -1.67
N SER A 2 -0.97 38.14 -2.50
CA SER A 2 0.04 37.45 -3.36
C SER A 2 1.10 36.64 -2.60
N SER A 3 1.61 37.15 -1.47
CA SER A 3 2.63 36.45 -0.65
C SER A 3 2.15 35.11 -0.07
N SER A 4 0.85 34.97 0.21
CA SER A 4 0.28 33.72 0.74
C SER A 4 0.21 32.62 -0.35
N TYR A 5 -0.05 33.00 -1.62
CA TYR A 5 -0.06 32.05 -2.74
C TYR A 5 1.34 31.54 -3.10
N GLU A 6 2.35 32.41 -3.07
CA GLU A 6 3.77 32.04 -3.27
C GLU A 6 4.23 31.00 -2.24
N HIS A 7 3.85 31.20 -0.98
CA HIS A 7 4.21 30.29 0.11
C HIS A 7 3.47 28.95 0.03
N ILE A 8 2.21 28.95 -0.40
CA ILE A 8 1.44 27.70 -0.63
C ILE A 8 2.02 26.93 -1.82
N LEU A 9 2.41 27.63 -2.90
CA LEU A 9 3.03 27.02 -4.08
C LEU A 9 4.39 26.38 -3.77
N SER A 10 5.23 27.02 -2.95
CA SER A 10 6.51 26.45 -2.55
C SER A 10 6.35 25.19 -1.70
N ILE A 11 5.41 25.21 -0.74
CA ILE A 11 5.09 24.04 0.11
C ILE A 11 4.58 22.86 -0.75
N ILE A 12 3.68 23.12 -1.71
CA ILE A 12 3.16 22.09 -2.63
C ILE A 12 4.27 21.55 -3.52
N GLY A 13 5.16 22.42 -4.01
CA GLY A 13 6.32 22.06 -4.83
C GLY A 13 7.26 21.11 -4.08
N THR A 14 7.69 21.46 -2.87
CA THR A 14 8.57 20.61 -2.06
C THR A 14 7.95 19.25 -1.77
N ARG A 15 6.66 19.20 -1.42
CA ARG A 15 5.94 17.93 -1.17
C ARG A 15 5.87 17.06 -2.41
N THR A 16 5.66 17.65 -3.59
CA THR A 16 5.56 16.90 -4.85
C THR A 16 6.92 16.34 -5.25
N ILE A 17 7.99 17.11 -5.09
CA ILE A 17 9.37 16.69 -5.40
C ILE A 17 9.80 15.54 -4.49
N LEU A 18 9.55 15.63 -3.18
CA LEU A 18 9.88 14.55 -2.23
C LEU A 18 9.14 13.24 -2.59
N ASN A 19 7.84 13.32 -2.89
CA ASN A 19 7.06 12.16 -3.31
C ASN A 19 7.57 11.57 -4.63
N LEU A 20 7.92 12.41 -5.60
CA LEU A 20 8.49 11.98 -6.87
C LEU A 20 9.83 11.27 -6.64
N PHE A 21 10.71 11.87 -5.84
CA PHE A 21 12.01 11.32 -5.52
C PHE A 21 11.89 9.95 -4.87
N CYS A 22 11.05 9.82 -3.83
CA CYS A 22 10.79 8.52 -3.19
C CYS A 22 10.25 7.49 -4.20
N LYS A 23 9.30 7.86 -5.06
CA LYS A 23 8.74 6.94 -6.07
C LYS A 23 9.80 6.47 -7.08
N VAL A 24 10.67 7.38 -7.53
CA VAL A 24 11.77 7.05 -8.45
C VAL A 24 12.77 6.12 -7.76
N LEU A 25 13.16 6.42 -6.52
CA LEU A 25 14.06 5.59 -5.73
C LEU A 25 13.51 4.18 -5.54
N PHE A 26 12.22 4.05 -5.20
CA PHE A 26 11.57 2.74 -5.09
C PHE A 26 11.51 1.98 -6.41
N ARG A 27 11.29 2.67 -7.55
CA ARG A 27 11.36 2.04 -8.87
C ARG A 27 12.77 1.49 -9.17
N PHE A 28 13.80 2.25 -8.83
CA PHE A 28 15.19 1.80 -8.96
C PHE A 28 15.49 0.60 -8.06
N LEU A 29 15.08 0.64 -6.80
CA LEU A 29 15.23 -0.49 -5.87
C LEU A 29 14.51 -1.73 -6.40
N HIS A 30 13.24 -1.58 -6.82
CA HIS A 30 12.47 -2.66 -7.40
C HIS A 30 13.15 -3.23 -8.65
N PHE A 31 13.74 -2.38 -9.49
CA PHE A 31 14.50 -2.83 -10.67
C PHE A 31 15.74 -3.64 -10.29
N ILE A 32 16.53 -3.19 -9.30
CA ILE A 32 17.73 -3.90 -8.83
C ILE A 32 17.33 -5.24 -8.20
N LEU A 33 16.35 -5.25 -7.31
CA LEU A 33 15.83 -6.48 -6.71
C LEU A 33 15.35 -7.46 -7.77
N ASN A 34 14.58 -6.99 -8.76
CA ASN A 34 14.12 -7.82 -9.86
C ASN A 34 15.30 -8.38 -10.69
N GLY A 35 16.35 -7.60 -10.93
CA GLY A 35 17.57 -8.06 -11.59
C GLY A 35 18.35 -9.11 -10.79
N LEU A 36 18.39 -8.98 -9.46
CA LEU A 36 19.02 -9.97 -8.58
C LEU A 36 18.25 -11.29 -8.52
N ILE A 37 16.91 -11.22 -8.49
CA ILE A 37 16.03 -12.40 -8.53
C ILE A 37 16.27 -13.20 -9.81
N ILE A 38 16.35 -12.53 -10.97
CA ILE A 38 16.61 -13.17 -12.27
C ILE A 38 18.00 -13.84 -12.31
N ARG A 39 18.97 -13.33 -11.54
CA ARG A 39 20.33 -13.90 -11.49
C ARG A 39 20.44 -15.16 -10.63
N GLN A 40 19.54 -15.34 -9.66
CA GLN A 40 19.67 -16.40 -8.63
C GLN A 40 18.80 -17.63 -8.88
N ILE A 41 17.90 -17.61 -9.86
CA ILE A 41 16.92 -18.67 -10.07
C ILE A 41 16.95 -19.09 -11.57
N ASP A 42 16.74 -20.36 -11.89
CA ASP A 42 16.66 -20.91 -13.26
C ASP A 42 15.47 -20.40 -14.13
N VAL A 43 15.80 -19.74 -15.25
CA VAL A 43 14.94 -18.88 -16.10
C VAL A 43 13.63 -19.53 -16.58
N ASN A 44 13.59 -20.85 -16.79
CA ASN A 44 12.43 -21.53 -17.41
C ASN A 44 11.25 -21.76 -16.46
N ILE A 45 11.47 -21.78 -15.14
CA ILE A 45 10.42 -22.09 -14.15
C ILE A 45 9.90 -20.81 -13.49
N ILE A 46 10.71 -19.75 -13.47
CA ILE A 46 10.41 -18.49 -12.78
C ILE A 46 9.51 -17.59 -13.62
N GLY A 47 9.76 -17.48 -14.92
CA GLY A 47 9.20 -16.38 -15.70
C GLY A 47 7.67 -16.37 -15.68
N ILE A 48 7.05 -17.54 -15.84
CA ILE A 48 5.59 -17.66 -15.96
C ILE A 48 4.93 -17.75 -14.58
N ALA A 49 5.50 -18.52 -13.64
CA ALA A 49 4.94 -18.69 -12.31
C ALA A 49 5.15 -17.46 -11.42
N ASN A 50 6.34 -16.86 -11.43
CA ASN A 50 6.68 -15.70 -10.58
C ASN A 50 5.91 -14.45 -11.00
N VAL A 51 5.77 -14.18 -12.30
CA VAL A 51 4.98 -13.02 -12.77
C VAL A 51 3.52 -13.15 -12.35
N ARG A 52 2.93 -14.35 -12.43
CA ARG A 52 1.55 -14.60 -12.00
C ARG A 52 1.37 -14.50 -10.50
N LEU A 53 2.30 -15.07 -9.72
CA LEU A 53 2.29 -14.97 -8.25
C LEU A 53 2.51 -13.53 -7.79
N GLN A 54 3.39 -12.77 -8.46
CA GLN A 54 3.62 -11.35 -8.19
C GLN A 54 2.40 -10.50 -8.55
N LEU A 55 1.72 -10.79 -9.67
CA LEU A 55 0.47 -10.13 -10.04
C LEU A 55 -0.63 -10.42 -9.02
N LEU A 56 -0.75 -11.66 -8.57
CA LEU A 56 -1.67 -12.04 -7.50
C LEU A 56 -1.34 -11.29 -6.21
N TYR A 57 -0.08 -11.30 -5.78
CA TYR A 57 0.39 -10.59 -4.60
C TYR A 57 0.02 -9.10 -4.63
N THR A 58 0.39 -8.42 -5.71
CA THR A 58 0.12 -6.99 -5.87
C THR A 58 -1.37 -6.70 -5.98
N THR A 59 -2.17 -7.58 -6.57
CA THR A 59 -3.63 -7.43 -6.65
C THR A 59 -4.30 -7.58 -5.30
N ILE A 60 -3.92 -8.59 -4.50
CA ILE A 60 -4.45 -8.81 -3.14
C ILE A 60 -4.17 -7.57 -2.28
N LEU A 61 -2.92 -7.10 -2.28
CA LEU A 61 -2.53 -5.91 -1.52
C LEU A 61 -3.25 -4.66 -2.04
N PHE A 62 -3.31 -4.46 -3.36
CA PHE A 62 -3.97 -3.29 -3.94
C PHE A 62 -5.46 -3.24 -3.57
N LEU A 63 -6.18 -4.33 -3.78
CA LEU A 63 -7.62 -4.40 -3.51
C LEU A 63 -7.91 -4.21 -2.02
N SER A 64 -7.08 -4.80 -1.17
CA SER A 64 -7.22 -4.69 0.28
C SER A 64 -6.85 -3.30 0.81
N ARG A 65 -5.94 -2.54 0.17
CA ARG A 65 -5.39 -1.29 0.72
C ARG A 65 -6.03 -0.03 0.16
N GLU A 66 -6.28 -0.02 -1.15
CA GLU A 66 -6.70 1.18 -1.87
C GLU A 66 -8.08 1.67 -1.38
N SER A 67 -8.95 0.73 -1.02
CA SER A 67 -10.27 1.02 -0.43
C SER A 67 -10.18 1.83 0.87
N PHE A 68 -9.15 1.60 1.69
CA PHE A 68 -8.99 2.27 2.99
C PHE A 68 -8.20 3.56 2.88
N ARG A 69 -7.18 3.60 2.02
CA ARG A 69 -6.37 4.81 1.77
C ARG A 69 -7.20 5.96 1.19
N ARG A 70 -8.20 5.66 0.36
CA ARG A 70 -9.11 6.68 -0.19
C ARG A 70 -10.09 7.27 0.82
N THR A 71 -10.25 6.61 1.96
CA THR A 71 -11.19 7.03 3.00
C THR A 71 -10.52 7.99 4.00
N VAL A 72 -9.19 7.88 4.23
CA VAL A 72 -8.40 8.73 5.15
C VAL A 72 -8.57 10.25 4.94
N PRO A 73 -8.50 10.81 3.72
CA PRO A 73 -8.43 12.27 3.54
C PRO A 73 -9.75 12.98 3.84
N LYS A 74 -10.85 12.24 4.05
CA LYS A 74 -12.19 12.80 4.24
C LYS A 74 -12.53 13.03 5.71
N LEU A 75 -11.61 12.75 6.62
CA LEU A 75 -11.83 12.88 8.06
C LEU A 75 -11.47 14.27 8.56
N ASN A 76 -12.48 15.11 8.75
CA ASN A 76 -12.34 16.41 9.42
C ASN A 76 -12.73 16.37 10.91
N ASP A 77 -13.51 15.37 11.35
CA ASP A 77 -14.04 15.32 12.73
C ASP A 77 -13.34 14.28 13.61
N LEU A 78 -13.08 14.62 14.87
CA LEU A 78 -12.55 13.69 15.89
C LEU A 78 -13.40 12.42 16.06
N ARG A 79 -14.72 12.55 15.92
CA ARG A 79 -15.66 11.43 16.00
C ARG A 79 -15.52 10.47 14.81
N SER A 80 -15.22 11.01 13.64
CA SER A 80 -14.96 10.22 12.43
C SER A 80 -13.65 9.42 12.54
N ILE A 81 -12.64 9.95 13.24
CA ILE A 81 -11.34 9.28 13.45
C ILE A 81 -11.51 7.96 14.22
N HIS A 82 -12.34 7.96 15.28
CA HIS A 82 -12.61 6.75 16.05
C HIS A 82 -13.32 5.68 15.21
N HIS A 83 -14.28 6.09 14.38
CA HIS A 83 -14.96 5.19 13.45
C HIS A 83 -13.98 4.64 12.40
N TYR A 84 -13.06 5.47 11.91
CA TYR A 84 -12.04 5.06 10.95
C TYR A 84 -11.03 4.08 11.54
N ILE A 85 -10.56 4.31 12.76
CA ILE A 85 -9.69 3.35 13.47
C ILE A 85 -10.39 2.00 13.58
N ASN A 86 -11.66 1.96 13.95
CA ASN A 86 -12.43 0.72 14.01
C ASN A 86 -12.62 0.07 12.64
N LEU A 87 -12.79 0.87 11.58
CA LEU A 87 -12.86 0.40 10.20
C LEU A 87 -11.52 -0.18 9.73
N THR A 88 -10.39 0.39 10.14
CA THR A 88 -9.04 -0.10 9.81
C THR A 88 -8.82 -1.53 10.30
N TRP A 89 -9.42 -1.95 11.40
CA TRP A 89 -9.36 -3.35 11.85
C TRP A 89 -10.01 -4.32 10.86
N PHE A 90 -10.97 -3.86 10.03
CA PHE A 90 -11.56 -4.70 8.99
C PHE A 90 -10.61 -5.00 7.82
N ILE A 91 -9.46 -4.33 7.72
CA ILE A 91 -8.48 -4.63 6.66
C ILE A 91 -7.94 -6.05 6.76
N ILE A 92 -7.78 -6.56 8.00
CA ILE A 92 -7.29 -7.90 8.28
C ILE A 92 -8.28 -8.97 7.80
N PRO A 93 -9.57 -8.98 8.22
CA PRO A 93 -10.52 -9.98 7.73
C PRO A 93 -10.82 -9.85 6.24
N ILE A 94 -10.82 -8.65 5.66
CA ILE A 94 -11.01 -8.46 4.21
C ILE A 94 -9.83 -9.04 3.43
N GLY A 95 -8.59 -8.80 3.82
CA GLY A 95 -7.46 -9.41 3.14
C GLY A 95 -7.40 -10.93 3.34
N LEU A 96 -7.79 -11.44 4.51
CA LEU A 96 -7.89 -12.87 4.76
C LEU A 96 -8.97 -13.51 3.87
N PHE A 97 -10.11 -12.84 3.68
CA PHE A 97 -11.15 -13.25 2.73
C PHE A 97 -10.64 -13.28 1.30
N ILE A 98 -9.93 -12.22 0.86
CA ILE A 98 -9.33 -12.17 -0.48
C ILE A 98 -8.33 -13.33 -0.65
N ILE A 99 -7.43 -13.55 0.30
CA ILE A 99 -6.47 -14.67 0.25
C ILE A 99 -7.19 -16.02 0.16
N SER A 100 -8.25 -16.21 0.97
CA SER A 100 -9.07 -17.43 0.97
C SER A 100 -9.78 -17.69 -0.36
N VAL A 101 -10.13 -16.66 -1.13
CA VAL A 101 -10.76 -16.79 -2.45
C VAL A 101 -9.69 -17.01 -3.53
N THR A 102 -8.58 -16.27 -3.44
CA THR A 102 -7.55 -16.25 -4.49
C THR A 102 -6.68 -17.50 -4.49
N LEU A 103 -6.42 -18.11 -3.32
CA LEU A 103 -5.66 -19.36 -3.20
C LEU A 103 -6.36 -20.52 -3.95
N PRO A 104 -7.62 -20.90 -3.66
CA PRO A 104 -8.32 -21.94 -4.41
C PRO A 104 -8.46 -21.63 -5.89
N TRP A 105 -8.69 -20.36 -6.25
CA TRP A 105 -8.77 -19.92 -7.64
C TRP A 105 -7.49 -20.23 -8.43
N THR A 106 -6.32 -19.93 -7.85
CA THR A 106 -5.04 -20.27 -8.49
C THR A 106 -4.79 -21.77 -8.57
N LEU A 107 -5.19 -22.51 -7.55
CA LEU A 107 -5.04 -23.96 -7.52
C LEU A 107 -5.93 -24.61 -8.60
N PHE A 108 -7.17 -24.15 -8.75
CA PHE A 108 -8.12 -24.64 -9.75
C PHE A 108 -7.67 -24.38 -11.19
N ILE A 109 -7.08 -23.21 -11.45
CA ILE A 109 -6.53 -22.88 -12.77
C ILE A 109 -5.30 -23.73 -13.12
N GLN A 110 -4.50 -24.11 -12.12
CA GLN A 110 -3.26 -24.86 -12.33
C GLN A 110 -3.44 -26.38 -12.38
N THR A 111 -4.58 -26.95 -11.94
CA THR A 111 -4.78 -28.42 -11.97
C THR A 111 -4.69 -29.00 -13.39
N ASN A 112 -4.95 -28.20 -14.42
CA ASN A 112 -4.83 -28.61 -15.82
C ASN A 112 -3.37 -28.74 -16.30
N ASN A 113 -2.39 -28.14 -15.61
CA ASN A 113 -0.96 -28.13 -15.99
C ASN A 113 -0.05 -28.59 -14.83
N ALA A 114 -0.59 -29.35 -13.87
CA ALA A 114 0.07 -29.66 -12.60
C ALA A 114 1.34 -30.52 -12.73
N GLU A 115 1.56 -31.19 -13.86
CA GLU A 115 2.75 -32.00 -14.12
C GLU A 115 4.01 -31.17 -14.41
N GLU A 116 3.87 -29.88 -14.74
CA GLU A 116 4.99 -29.05 -15.20
C GLU A 116 5.82 -28.42 -14.05
N TYR A 117 5.25 -28.27 -12.84
CA TYR A 117 5.89 -27.54 -11.73
C TYR A 117 5.60 -28.11 -10.32
N PRO A 118 6.45 -29.01 -9.77
CA PRO A 118 6.19 -29.71 -8.50
C PRO A 118 6.20 -28.83 -7.23
N PHE A 119 6.74 -27.60 -7.30
CA PHE A 119 6.87 -26.70 -6.14
C PHE A 119 5.88 -25.51 -6.13
N TYR A 120 4.94 -25.44 -7.09
CA TYR A 120 4.03 -24.31 -7.25
C TYR A 120 3.16 -24.04 -5.99
N TYR A 121 2.65 -25.10 -5.37
CA TYR A 121 1.82 -25.04 -4.15
C TYR A 121 2.55 -24.41 -2.96
N LYS A 122 3.84 -24.75 -2.78
CA LYS A 122 4.68 -24.18 -1.70
C LYS A 122 4.94 -22.71 -1.95
N ALA A 123 5.25 -22.32 -3.20
CA ALA A 123 5.47 -20.93 -3.56
C ALA A 123 4.22 -20.06 -3.33
N CYS A 124 3.03 -20.56 -3.72
CA CYS A 124 1.76 -19.86 -3.50
C CYS A 124 1.48 -19.61 -2.01
N SER A 125 1.77 -20.60 -1.17
CA SER A 125 1.62 -20.47 0.30
C SER A 125 2.56 -19.43 0.90
N PHE A 126 3.83 -19.39 0.46
CA PHE A 126 4.78 -18.36 0.91
C PHE A 126 4.37 -16.95 0.48
N TYR A 127 3.86 -16.79 -0.75
CA TYR A 127 3.35 -15.51 -1.24
C TYR A 127 2.10 -15.05 -0.49
N ALA A 128 1.18 -15.95 -0.15
CA ALA A 128 0.03 -15.64 0.68
C ALA A 128 0.42 -15.21 2.10
N LEU A 129 1.39 -15.91 2.71
CA LEU A 129 1.93 -15.52 4.02
C LEU A 129 2.63 -14.16 3.97
N ALA A 130 3.44 -13.90 2.95
CA ALA A 130 4.07 -12.60 2.76
C ALA A 130 3.02 -11.48 2.63
N ALA A 131 1.97 -11.72 1.83
CA ALA A 131 0.88 -10.75 1.65
C ALA A 131 0.14 -10.49 2.96
N PHE A 132 -0.08 -11.53 3.77
CA PHE A 132 -0.71 -11.40 5.08
C PHE A 132 0.15 -10.59 6.06
N ILE A 133 1.46 -10.86 6.14
CA ILE A 133 2.39 -10.09 6.98
C ILE A 133 2.40 -8.62 6.56
N GLU A 134 2.44 -8.35 5.25
CA GLU A 134 2.40 -6.98 4.74
C GLU A 134 1.03 -6.32 4.97
N LEU A 135 -0.04 -7.09 5.14
CA LEU A 135 -1.35 -6.57 5.51
C LEU A 135 -1.42 -6.14 6.98
N LEU A 136 -0.67 -6.81 7.86
CA LEU A 136 -0.62 -6.48 9.28
C LEU A 136 0.07 -5.14 9.56
N SER A 137 0.95 -4.67 8.66
CA SER A 137 1.62 -3.37 8.81
C SER A 137 0.76 -2.18 8.38
N GLU A 138 -0.24 -2.39 7.53
CA GLU A 138 -1.15 -1.35 7.04
C GLU A 138 -1.96 -0.61 8.12
N PRO A 139 -2.59 -1.27 9.11
CA PRO A 139 -3.32 -0.55 10.14
C PRO A 139 -2.45 0.45 10.90
N PHE A 140 -1.18 0.10 11.13
CA PHE A 140 -0.20 0.98 11.77
C PHE A 140 0.17 2.17 10.87
N TYR A 141 0.39 1.93 9.58
CA TYR A 141 0.68 2.99 8.62
C TYR A 141 -0.48 4.00 8.49
N LEU A 142 -1.72 3.50 8.42
CA LEU A 142 -2.92 4.32 8.35
C LEU A 142 -3.12 5.16 9.63
N LEU A 143 -2.93 4.55 10.80
CA LEU A 143 -3.02 5.25 12.07
C LEU A 143 -1.99 6.39 12.17
N ALA A 144 -0.73 6.12 11.80
CA ALA A 144 0.34 7.12 11.79
C ALA A 144 0.05 8.26 10.81
N THR A 145 -0.56 7.97 9.66
CA THR A 145 -0.92 8.99 8.67
C THR A 145 -2.06 9.89 9.17
N VAL A 146 -3.07 9.32 9.81
CA VAL A 146 -4.20 10.08 10.37
C VAL A 146 -3.75 11.00 11.50
N THR A 147 -2.93 10.52 12.43
CA THR A 147 -2.44 11.34 13.54
C THR A 147 -1.53 12.48 13.05
N LEU A 148 -0.62 12.19 12.11
CA LEU A 148 0.27 13.20 11.56
C LEU A 148 -0.50 14.32 10.83
N ASN A 149 -1.50 13.97 10.01
CA ASN A 149 -2.33 14.97 9.32
C ASN A 149 -3.16 15.81 10.30
N TYR A 150 -3.68 15.20 11.36
CA TYR A 150 -4.41 15.91 12.41
C TYR A 150 -3.54 17.00 13.07
N HIS A 151 -2.30 16.65 13.46
CA HIS A 151 -1.38 17.62 14.04
C HIS A 151 -1.10 18.78 13.09
N ILE A 152 -0.87 18.50 11.80
CA ILE A 152 -0.63 19.54 10.78
C ILE A 152 -1.83 20.49 10.65
N ASN A 153 -3.06 19.97 10.64
CA ASN A 153 -4.27 20.80 10.52
C ASN A 153 -4.45 21.75 11.71
N ILE A 154 -4.18 21.27 12.94
CA ILE A 154 -4.25 22.11 14.14
C ILE A 154 -3.23 23.26 14.08
N TYR A 155 -1.99 22.97 13.66
CA TYR A 155 -0.99 24.03 13.52
C TYR A 155 -1.44 25.11 12.53
N ILE A 156 -2.02 24.70 11.40
CA ILE A 156 -2.55 25.64 10.39
C ILE A 156 -3.69 26.49 10.98
N GLU A 157 -4.64 25.89 11.70
CA GLU A 157 -5.76 26.60 12.32
C GLU A 157 -5.28 27.59 13.40
N MET A 158 -4.31 27.19 14.22
CA MET A 158 -3.67 28.08 15.20
C MET A 158 -3.02 29.29 14.50
N PHE A 159 -2.21 29.07 13.46
CA PHE A 159 -1.60 30.17 12.71
C PHE A 159 -2.65 31.05 12.00
N ALA A 160 -3.69 30.47 11.42
CA ALA A 160 -4.76 31.23 10.77
C ALA A 160 -5.52 32.11 11.78
N SER A 161 -5.81 31.57 12.98
CA SER A 161 -6.50 32.32 14.03
C SER A 161 -5.69 33.52 14.53
N THR A 162 -4.36 33.43 14.57
CA THR A 162 -3.50 34.56 14.97
C THR A 162 -3.43 35.67 13.93
N VAL A 163 -3.56 35.35 12.63
CA VAL A 163 -3.48 36.33 11.54
C VAL A 163 -4.80 37.08 11.33
N VAL A 164 -5.93 36.53 11.77
CA VAL A 164 -7.25 37.18 11.66
C VAL A 164 -7.52 38.16 12.81
N SER A 165 -6.72 38.12 13.88
CA SER A 165 -6.84 39.01 15.04
C SER A 165 -6.06 40.33 14.95
N ASP A 166 -5.39 40.60 13.82
CA ASP A 166 -4.72 41.88 13.48
C ASP A 166 -5.43 42.57 12.29
#